data_AF-A0A926BY31-F1
#
_entry.id   AF-A0A926BY31-F1
#
_cell.length_a   1.000
_cell.length_b   1.000
_cell.length_c   1.000
_cell.angle_alpha   90.00
_cell.angle_beta   90.00
_cell.angle_gamma   90.00
#
_symmetry.space_group_name_H-M   'P 1'
#
loop_
_entity.id
_entity.type
_entity.pdbx_description
1 polymer ?
#
loop_
_entity_poly.entity_id
_entity_poly.type
_entity_poly.pdbx_seq_one_letter_code
_entity_poly.pdbx_strand_id
1 'polypeptide(L)'
;TADGAVREKIAWSLPVYSYQQRHVCYLNVLRSERTPLAGSPAVAVDLAFMRGNELPDDAGWLESRDRKVIKSLVIRDISALDEDLIRTYIQEALLLSRVER
;
A
#
# COMPACT_ATOMS: atom_id res chain seq x y z
N THR A 1 -3.69 13.37 -23.85
CA THR A 1 -2.73 12.27 -24.07
C THR A 1 -3.02 11.23 -23.02
N ALA A 2 -3.46 10.03 -23.41
CA ALA A 2 -3.95 9.00 -22.50
C ALA A 2 -2.80 8.45 -21.64
N ASP A 3 -2.65 8.99 -20.44
CA ASP A 3 -1.65 8.54 -19.47
C ASP A 3 -2.22 7.34 -18.68
N GLY A 4 -2.34 6.20 -19.37
CA GLY A 4 -2.86 4.95 -18.82
C GLY A 4 -1.78 4.07 -18.18
N ALA A 5 -0.57 4.58 -18.00
CA ALA A 5 0.54 3.87 -17.36
C ALA A 5 0.64 4.22 -15.88
N VAL A 6 1.05 3.24 -15.07
CA VAL A 6 1.49 3.50 -13.70
C VAL A 6 2.84 4.22 -13.76
N ARG A 7 3.03 5.22 -12.91
CA ARG A 7 4.27 6.00 -12.80
C ARG A 7 4.82 5.91 -11.38
N GLU A 8 6.08 5.55 -11.22
CA GLU A 8 6.80 5.67 -9.95
C GLU A 8 7.47 7.04 -9.77
N LYS A 9 7.55 7.49 -8.51
CA LYS A 9 8.45 8.57 -8.08
C LYS A 9 8.83 8.38 -6.61
N ILE A 10 9.96 8.95 -6.21
CA ILE A 10 10.24 9.16 -4.77
C ILE A 10 9.59 10.48 -4.35
N ALA A 11 8.69 10.43 -3.38
CA ALA A 11 8.10 11.61 -2.75
C ALA A 11 7.99 11.40 -1.24
N TRP A 12 8.30 12.44 -0.46
CA TRP A 12 8.36 12.35 1.00
C TRP A 12 9.28 11.22 1.51
N SER A 13 10.35 10.95 0.77
CA SER A 13 11.27 9.83 1.03
C SER A 13 10.65 8.43 0.92
N LEU A 14 9.51 8.30 0.24
CA LEU A 14 8.80 7.05 0.01
C LEU A 14 8.67 6.76 -1.50
N PRO A 15 8.75 5.49 -1.93
CA PRO A 15 8.31 5.08 -3.25
C PRO A 15 6.80 5.27 -3.38
N VAL A 16 6.37 6.15 -4.28
CA VAL A 16 4.97 6.48 -4.56
C VAL A 16 4.63 6.08 -5.99
N TYR A 17 3.51 5.39 -6.17
CA TYR A 17 2.98 4.99 -7.46
C TYR A 17 1.73 5.80 -7.78
N SER A 18 1.67 6.30 -9.01
CA SER A 18 0.59 7.16 -9.50
C SER A 18 -0.04 6.60 -10.76
N TYR A 19 -1.32 6.88 -10.95
CA TYR A 19 -2.08 6.51 -12.14
C TYR A 19 -3.00 7.67 -12.51
N GLN A 20 -3.04 8.07 -13.79
CA GLN A 20 -3.80 9.24 -14.25
C GLN A 20 -3.56 10.51 -13.40
N GLN A 21 -2.28 10.81 -13.11
CA GLN A 21 -1.84 11.95 -12.30
C GLN A 21 -2.30 11.94 -10.83
N ARG A 22 -2.90 10.85 -10.34
CA ARG A 22 -3.34 10.67 -8.94
C ARG A 22 -2.42 9.69 -8.23
N HIS A 23 -2.08 9.98 -6.97
CA HIS A 23 -1.34 9.03 -6.14
C HIS A 23 -2.25 7.87 -5.75
N VAL A 24 -1.81 6.64 -6.02
CA VAL A 24 -2.59 5.42 -5.79
C VAL A 24 -2.14 4.79 -4.48
N CYS A 25 -0.85 4.45 -4.41
CA CYS A 25 -0.25 3.81 -3.25
C CYS A 25 1.20 4.23 -3.05
N TYR A 26 1.74 3.92 -1.89
CA TYR A 26 3.14 4.07 -1.56
C TYR A 26 3.63 2.93 -0.68
N LEU A 27 4.95 2.71 -0.68
CA LEU A 27 5.60 1.75 0.20
C LEU A 27 6.30 2.49 1.33
N ASN A 28 6.09 2.04 2.56
CA ASN A 28 6.81 2.55 3.72
C ASN A 28 7.42 1.38 4.50
N VAL A 29 8.72 1.46 4.77
CA VAL A 29 9.40 0.42 5.56
C VAL A 29 9.14 0.67 7.04
N LEU A 30 8.51 -0.29 7.69
CA LEU A 30 8.26 -0.28 9.12
C LEU A 30 9.43 -0.98 9.81
N ARG A 31 10.29 -0.20 10.47
CA ARG A 31 11.31 -0.77 11.37
C ARG A 31 10.60 -1.29 12.62
N SER A 32 10.73 -2.59 12.89
CA SER A 32 10.29 -3.16 14.16
C SER A 32 11.32 -2.83 15.24
N GLU A 33 10.85 -2.29 16.37
CA GLU A 33 11.66 -2.10 17.58
C GLU A 33 11.91 -3.41 18.34
N ARG A 34 11.28 -4.52 17.92
CA ARG A 34 11.50 -5.82 18.57
C ARG A 34 12.89 -6.33 18.24
N THR A 35 13.73 -6.34 19.26
CA THR A 35 15.03 -7.02 19.29
C THR A 35 14.85 -8.42 18.68
N PRO A 36 15.58 -8.77 17.62
CA PRO A 36 15.43 -10.08 17.00
C PRO A 36 15.90 -11.15 17.98
N LEU A 37 15.00 -12.08 18.32
CA LEU A 37 15.43 -13.40 18.77
C LEU A 37 16.11 -14.05 17.56
N ALA A 38 17.42 -14.26 17.66
CA ALA A 38 18.22 -14.98 16.67
C ALA A 38 18.14 -14.44 15.21
N GLY A 39 18.82 -13.33 14.94
CA GLY A 39 19.55 -13.19 13.67
C GLY A 39 18.89 -12.49 12.47
N SER A 40 17.68 -11.93 12.57
CA SER A 40 17.15 -11.08 11.49
C SER A 40 16.16 -10.03 12.01
N PRO A 41 16.37 -8.72 11.76
CA PRO A 41 15.35 -7.73 12.09
C PRO A 41 14.07 -8.05 11.31
N ALA A 42 12.95 -8.19 12.01
CA ALA A 42 11.65 -8.29 11.37
C ALA A 42 11.33 -6.94 10.69
N VAL A 43 11.73 -6.79 9.44
CA VAL A 43 11.40 -5.63 8.62
C VAL A 43 10.01 -5.87 8.05
N ALA A 44 9.05 -5.04 8.43
CA ALA A 44 7.72 -5.04 7.84
C ALA A 44 7.62 -3.94 6.77
N VAL A 45 6.76 -4.13 5.79
CA VAL A 45 6.47 -3.15 4.74
C VAL A 45 5.00 -2.76 4.83
N ASP A 46 4.74 -1.46 4.82
CA ASP A 46 3.41 -0.88 4.72
C ASP A 46 3.13 -0.57 3.25
N LEU A 47 2.22 -1.32 2.62
CA LEU A 47 1.66 -0.97 1.32
C LEU A 47 0.42 -0.11 1.55
N ALA A 48 0.58 1.20 1.50
CA ALA A 48 -0.45 2.16 1.86
C ALA A 48 -1.17 2.70 0.62
N PHE A 49 -2.50 2.74 0.67
CA PHE A 49 -3.38 3.22 -0.39
C PHE A 49 -3.93 4.60 -0.02
N MET A 50 -3.77 5.58 -0.91
CA MET A 50 -4.11 6.99 -0.64
C MET A 50 -5.59 7.20 -0.34
N ARG A 51 -6.46 6.38 -0.92
CA ARG A 51 -7.92 6.32 -0.70
C ARG A 51 -8.34 4.97 -0.10
N GLY A 52 -7.52 4.44 0.81
CA GLY A 52 -7.72 3.10 1.38
C GLY A 52 -9.05 2.92 2.13
N ASN A 53 -9.64 3.99 2.67
CA ASN A 53 -10.94 3.95 3.33
C ASN A 53 -12.12 3.72 2.37
N GLU A 54 -11.91 3.86 1.07
CA GLU A 54 -12.92 3.64 0.03
C GLU A 54 -12.73 2.29 -0.69
N LEU A 55 -11.68 1.53 -0.37
CA LEU A 55 -11.46 0.20 -0.93
C LEU A 55 -12.40 -0.84 -0.27
N PRO A 56 -12.89 -1.83 -1.04
CA PRO A 56 -13.60 -2.95 -0.47
C PRO A 56 -12.66 -3.76 0.41
N ASP A 57 -13.04 -3.98 1.66
CA ASP A 57 -12.20 -4.64 2.67
C ASP A 57 -13.05 -5.41 3.68
N ASP A 58 -13.97 -6.23 3.19
CA ASP A 58 -14.91 -6.99 4.04
C ASP A 58 -14.21 -7.92 5.03
N ALA A 59 -13.02 -8.40 4.66
CA ALA A 59 -12.18 -9.27 5.48
C ALA A 59 -11.30 -8.50 6.49
N GLY A 60 -11.24 -7.17 6.41
CA GLY A 60 -10.51 -6.32 7.37
C GLY A 60 -8.99 -6.42 7.29
N TRP A 61 -8.43 -6.62 6.10
CA TRP A 61 -6.98 -6.70 5.91
C TRP A 61 -6.29 -5.34 5.94
N LEU A 62 -7.01 -4.24 5.69
CA LEU A 62 -6.43 -2.90 5.63
C LEU A 62 -6.45 -2.21 6.99
N GLU A 63 -5.27 -1.80 7.46
CA GLU A 63 -5.08 -1.08 8.72
C GLU A 63 -5.09 0.45 8.50
N SER A 64 -5.85 1.19 9.31
CA SER A 64 -5.89 2.66 9.23
C SER A 64 -4.67 3.35 9.87
N ARG A 65 -4.09 2.76 10.93
CA ARG A 65 -2.93 3.31 11.67
C ARG A 65 -3.03 4.82 11.94
N ASP A 66 -4.10 5.23 12.62
CA ASP A 66 -4.43 6.63 12.97
C ASP A 66 -4.68 7.58 11.78
N ARG A 67 -4.74 7.07 10.55
CA ARG A 67 -5.05 7.83 9.34
C ARG A 67 -6.54 7.65 9.01
N LYS A 68 -7.22 8.76 8.69
CA LYS A 68 -8.66 8.74 8.37
C LYS A 68 -8.97 8.20 6.98
N VAL A 69 -8.13 8.52 6.00
CA VAL A 69 -8.36 8.23 4.57
C VAL A 69 -7.43 7.12 4.07
N ILE A 70 -6.16 7.19 4.45
CA ILE A 70 -5.17 6.20 4.07
C ILE A 70 -5.39 4.93 4.89
N LYS A 71 -5.46 3.79 4.22
CA LYS A 71 -5.34 2.48 4.85
C LYS A 71 -4.24 1.68 4.17
N SER A 72 -3.72 0.66 4.84
CA SER A 72 -2.56 -0.07 4.34
C SER A 72 -2.60 -1.56 4.64
N LEU A 73 -2.02 -2.34 3.72
CA LEU A 73 -1.73 -3.74 3.94
C LEU A 73 -0.33 -3.86 4.56
N VAL A 74 -0.25 -4.40 5.78
CA VAL A 74 1.03 -4.56 6.50
C VAL A 74 1.61 -5.94 6.22
N ILE A 75 2.69 -5.96 5.44
CA ILE A 75 3.45 -7.16 5.08
C ILE A 75 4.53 -7.37 6.14
N ARG A 76 4.35 -8.36 7.00
CA ARG A 76 5.29 -8.67 8.10
C ARG A 76 6.31 -9.75 7.74
N ASP A 77 5.98 -10.57 6.76
CA ASP A 77 6.80 -11.66 6.25
C ASP A 77 6.60 -11.76 4.73
N ILE A 78 7.68 -11.61 3.97
CA ILE A 78 7.65 -11.72 2.50
C ILE A 78 7.42 -13.17 2.07
N SER A 79 7.83 -14.16 2.88
CA SER A 79 7.65 -15.57 2.54
C SER A 79 6.20 -16.05 2.67
N ALA A 80 5.39 -15.34 3.44
CA ALA A 80 3.95 -15.60 3.63
C ALA A 80 3.07 -14.63 2.81
N LEU A 81 3.62 -14.00 1.78
CA LEU A 81 2.94 -12.98 1.01
C LEU A 81 1.86 -13.58 0.11
N ASP A 82 0.60 -13.15 0.30
CA ASP A 82 -0.48 -13.44 -0.63
C ASP A 82 -0.45 -12.43 -1.80
N GLU A 83 0.13 -12.85 -2.92
CA GLU A 83 0.25 -12.01 -4.11
C GLU A 83 -1.11 -11.67 -4.73
N ASP A 84 -2.08 -12.58 -4.65
CA ASP A 84 -3.41 -12.37 -5.23
C ASP A 84 -4.20 -11.33 -4.42
N LEU A 85 -4.05 -11.36 -3.09
CA LEU A 85 -4.59 -10.33 -2.21
C LEU A 85 -4.02 -8.94 -2.54
N ILE A 86 -2.70 -8.84 -2.68
CA ILE A 86 -2.03 -7.58 -3.03
C ILE A 86 -2.51 -7.09 -4.40
N ARG A 87 -2.53 -7.99 -5.38
CA ARG A 87 -2.97 -7.67 -6.74
C ARG A 87 -4.41 -7.16 -6.74
N THR A 88 -5.28 -7.79 -5.95
CA THR A 88 -6.68 -7.36 -5.78
C THR A 88 -6.74 -5.92 -5.29
N TYR A 89 -6.09 -5.58 -4.18
CA TYR A 89 -6.12 -4.19 -3.67
C TYR A 89 -5.49 -3.17 -4.62
N ILE A 90 -4.42 -3.54 -5.35
CA ILE A 90 -3.83 -2.65 -6.37
C ILE A 90 -4.84 -2.41 -7.50
N GLN A 91 -5.51 -3.45 -8.00
CA GLN A 91 -6.52 -3.33 -9.06
C GLN A 91 -7.70 -2.47 -8.62
N GLU A 92 -8.23 -2.71 -7.42
CA GLU A 92 -9.31 -1.89 -6.84
C GLU A 92 -8.89 -0.42 -6.69
N ALA A 93 -7.66 -0.15 -6.23
CA ALA A 93 -7.15 1.21 -6.11
C ALA A 93 -6.96 1.90 -7.47
N LEU A 94 -6.56 1.16 -8.50
CA LEU A 94 -6.47 1.68 -9.88
C LEU A 94 -7.87 1.97 -10.45
N LEU A 95 -8.85 1.10 -10.22
CA LEU A 95 -10.25 1.33 -10.62
C LEU A 95 -10.83 2.56 -9.92
N LEU A 96 -10.63 2.66 -8.61
CA LEU A 96 -11.05 3.80 -7.80
C LEU A 96 -10.44 5.12 -8.29
N SER A 97 -9.19 5.08 -8.77
CA SER A 97 -8.50 6.27 -9.31
C SER A 97 -9.12 6.78 -10.62
N ARG A 98 -9.85 5.95 -11.36
CA ARG A 98 -10.57 6.34 -12.59
C ARG A 98 -11.91 7.02 -12.30
N VAL A 99 -12.49 6.79 -11.13
CA VAL A 99 -13.76 7.41 -10.74
C VAL A 99 -13.46 8.84 -10.29
N GLU A 100 -13.96 9.82 -11.04
CA GLU A 100 -13.99 11.21 -10.58
C GLU A 100 -15.07 11.34 -9.49
N ARG A 101 -14.67 11.90 -8.36
CA ARG A 101 -15.58 12.54 -7.41
C ARG A 101 -15.10 13.95 -7.20
#